data_AF-A0A1V1P4A2-F1
#
_entry.id   AF-A0A1V1P4A2-F1
#
_cell.length_a   1.000
_cell.length_b   1.000
_cell.length_c   1.000
_cell.angle_alpha   90.00
_cell.angle_beta   90.00
_cell.angle_gamma   90.00
#
_symmetry.space_group_name_H-M   'P 1'
#
loop_
_entity.id
_entity.type
_entity.pdbx_description
1 polymer ?
#
loop_
_entity_poly.entity_id
_entity_poly.type
_entity_poly.pdbx_seq_one_letter_code
_entity_poly.pdbx_strand_id
1 'polypeptide(L)'
;MINKLVSTGYYWRTNYHAQMVNYNTSGWLVIGRGFTANHFQGKIKDLKLSIAGGNIGTWDFTDGNQSNTAKDSNYRGNHMTLRNFDTKNCWFINPDLTKSYEFDQIQERQTVPKFKMTGNAKVTYDWGRQHAVIVNTLPDDLNKLVTVKNVYDDTQDSNSGAGKYWYHHGSNVSIKALEDSCQKLSGYRDNVADPTKMIRKNEKIVDELTEPENLSWVYSPYLFEETVAIGSPIVLSNLPPALLQKMDLSQKPKYISTEVSEQDMCYWNGTDMRMYPLKAGAMFDLEYNLNDSVCIGIKVIVRVKTIWPDTPHIIHIAKTPPVNLDPKEDDDVAFIDIKHVEADGTVASNKFSAEEKGRSVLHFMRNYIDNTLPKEISVSFDGNGYIETEPLGLPDNFTIEFYAKRHRLNDLNAIIGQGKSSPGEGLSIGFTDENHLFFDIYGNSLKSTGAPEDQNWHHWACVYETDVSNISTPADRSEYISTNSFTCDNTSSNYQCRWKDDRCFTEEFIGDYDVKDDIRYWNPLAKVKRRCGVNIKYSRKIYCDGELVASAESDMSYIGQGKLRIGKTGEGYIQTLGFKGQVDEVRIWSEAKTQSQITANMSKSLSGNESNLLAYFPMDRIGSSF
;
A
#
# COMPACT_ATOMS: atom_id res chain seq x y z
N MET A 1 43.04 -9.17 30.31
CA MET A 1 44.05 -9.86 29.46
C MET A 1 43.28 -10.63 28.40
N ILE A 2 43.42 -10.32 27.11
CA ILE A 2 42.67 -11.03 26.04
C ILE A 2 43.70 -11.62 25.08
N ASN A 3 43.80 -12.95 25.05
CA ASN A 3 44.62 -13.70 24.10
C ASN A 3 43.67 -14.38 23.10
N LYS A 4 43.29 -13.68 22.04
CA LYS A 4 42.57 -14.26 20.90
C LYS A 4 43.01 -13.60 19.61
N LEU A 5 43.24 -14.42 18.59
CA LEU A 5 43.36 -13.99 17.20
C LEU A 5 42.03 -13.31 16.79
N VAL A 6 42.11 -12.05 16.39
CA VAL A 6 41.00 -11.31 15.83
C VAL A 6 41.25 -11.19 14.33
N SER A 7 40.44 -11.91 13.55
CA SER A 7 40.33 -11.71 12.10
C SER A 7 39.03 -10.93 11.87
N THR A 8 39.12 -9.77 11.22
CA THR A 8 37.94 -8.99 10.81
C THR A 8 37.92 -8.87 9.30
N GLY A 9 36.82 -9.27 8.68
CA GLY A 9 36.46 -8.88 7.32
C GLY A 9 35.10 -8.19 7.35
N TYR A 10 34.88 -7.18 6.50
CA TYR A 10 33.52 -6.80 6.15
C TYR A 10 33.39 -6.17 4.76
N TYR A 11 32.26 -6.47 4.13
CA TYR A 11 31.86 -6.09 2.77
C TYR A 11 31.16 -4.70 2.76
N TRP A 12 31.56 -3.92 1.76
CA TRP A 12 31.05 -2.68 1.15
C TRP A 12 29.76 -2.00 1.64
N ARG A 13 29.86 -0.70 1.94
CA ARG A 13 29.14 0.39 1.25
C ARG A 13 30.03 1.63 1.11
N THR A 14 29.88 2.30 -0.03
CA THR A 14 30.75 3.30 -0.65
C THR A 14 30.67 4.68 -0.02
N ASN A 15 31.83 5.23 0.38
CA ASN A 15 32.32 6.59 0.10
C ASN A 15 33.41 6.93 1.14
N TYR A 16 34.61 7.28 0.66
CA TYR A 16 35.75 7.95 1.30
C TYR A 16 37.07 7.24 0.95
N HIS A 17 37.92 7.98 0.23
CA HIS A 17 39.26 7.57 -0.18
C HIS A 17 40.19 7.47 1.03
N ALA A 18 40.75 6.29 1.29
CA ALA A 18 41.99 6.13 2.06
C ALA A 18 42.70 4.83 1.66
N GLN A 19 44.00 4.90 1.38
CA GLN A 19 44.87 3.73 1.19
C GLN A 19 45.08 3.01 2.54
N MET A 20 44.97 1.68 2.57
CA MET A 20 45.22 0.86 3.76
C MET A 20 46.68 0.41 3.87
N VAL A 21 47.19 0.46 5.11
CA VAL A 21 48.41 -0.22 5.57
C VAL A 21 47.99 -1.27 6.60
N ASN A 22 48.41 -2.53 6.40
CA ASN A 22 48.10 -3.64 7.31
C ASN A 22 48.99 -3.61 8.56
N TYR A 23 48.42 -3.80 9.74
CA TYR A 23 49.19 -4.07 10.96
C TYR A 23 48.68 -5.33 11.66
N ASN A 24 49.52 -6.36 11.71
CA ASN A 24 49.36 -7.48 12.64
C ASN A 24 49.84 -7.02 14.02
N THR A 25 48.96 -7.05 15.03
CA THR A 25 49.41 -6.81 16.40
C THR A 25 49.10 -8.03 17.28
N SER A 26 50.15 -8.65 17.80
CA SER A 26 50.11 -9.53 18.97
C SER A 26 50.63 -8.71 20.15
N GLY A 27 49.73 -8.03 20.86
CA GLY A 27 50.13 -7.08 21.88
C GLY A 27 49.03 -6.69 22.85
N TRP A 28 49.43 -6.05 23.94
CA TRP A 28 48.50 -5.56 24.96
C TRP A 28 47.71 -4.36 24.40
N LEU A 29 46.39 -4.37 24.59
CA LEU A 29 45.58 -3.17 24.38
C LEU A 29 45.87 -2.19 25.52
N VAL A 30 46.51 -1.08 25.19
CA VAL A 30 46.85 -0.01 26.15
C VAL A 30 45.96 1.19 25.87
N ILE A 31 45.29 1.69 26.89
CA ILE A 31 44.37 2.83 26.79
C ILE A 31 44.96 3.97 27.61
N GLY A 32 44.94 5.18 27.05
CA GLY A 32 45.48 6.38 27.69
C GLY A 32 46.99 6.61 27.52
N ARG A 33 47.69 5.80 26.71
CA ARG A 33 49.10 6.03 26.34
C ARG A 33 49.22 6.38 24.86
N GLY A 34 49.78 7.55 24.57
CA GLY A 34 50.09 8.01 23.21
C GLY A 34 51.37 7.39 22.66
N PHE A 35 51.48 7.40 21.33
CA PHE A 35 52.58 6.79 20.57
C PHE A 35 53.96 7.38 20.91
N THR A 36 54.01 8.65 21.31
CA THR A 36 55.24 9.41 21.64
C THR A 36 55.52 9.48 23.14
N ALA A 37 55.03 8.52 23.93
CA ALA A 37 55.16 8.45 25.40
C ALA A 37 54.40 9.52 26.22
N ASN A 38 53.60 10.36 25.57
CA ASN A 38 52.64 11.24 26.25
C ASN A 38 51.41 10.44 26.73
N HIS A 39 50.94 10.69 27.95
CA HIS A 39 49.78 10.01 28.52
C HIS A 39 48.55 10.93 28.52
N PHE A 40 47.36 10.36 28.32
CA PHE A 40 46.08 11.08 28.34
C PHE A 40 45.89 11.81 29.68
N GLN A 41 45.60 13.11 29.62
CA GLN A 41 45.41 13.99 30.79
C GLN A 41 43.93 14.37 30.94
N GLY A 42 43.07 13.40 31.23
CA GLY A 42 41.62 13.60 31.37
C GLY A 42 40.94 12.50 32.20
N LYS A 43 39.61 12.58 32.35
CA LYS A 43 38.81 11.62 33.13
C LYS A 43 38.09 10.63 32.20
N ILE A 44 38.15 9.34 32.51
CA ILE A 44 37.40 8.26 31.84
C ILE A 44 36.43 7.67 32.87
N LYS A 45 35.14 7.63 32.52
CA LYS A 45 34.08 7.17 33.44
C LYS A 45 33.87 5.65 33.35
N ASP A 46 33.76 5.15 32.13
CA ASP A 46 33.57 3.74 31.81
C ASP A 46 34.26 3.43 30.47
N LEU A 47 34.51 2.14 30.24
CA LEU A 47 35.02 1.64 28.97
C LEU A 47 34.25 0.37 28.58
N LYS A 48 33.63 0.41 27.40
CA LYS A 48 33.01 -0.74 26.76
C LYS A 48 33.80 -1.13 25.51
N LEU A 49 34.15 -2.40 25.38
CA LEU A 49 34.83 -2.94 24.21
C LEU A 49 33.94 -3.97 23.53
N SER A 50 33.77 -3.86 22.20
CA SER A 50 32.95 -4.78 21.40
C SER A 50 33.68 -5.21 20.13
N ILE A 51 33.55 -6.50 19.76
CA ILE A 51 34.02 -7.04 18.47
C ILE A 51 32.82 -7.61 17.73
N ALA A 52 32.61 -7.19 16.48
CA ALA A 52 31.51 -7.65 15.62
C ALA A 52 30.11 -7.52 16.29
N GLY A 53 29.89 -6.42 17.01
CA GLY A 53 28.64 -6.15 17.74
C GLY A 53 28.50 -6.89 19.08
N GLY A 54 29.35 -7.88 19.37
CA GLY A 54 29.36 -8.58 20.65
C GLY A 54 30.19 -7.85 21.71
N ASN A 55 29.61 -7.60 22.89
CA ASN A 55 30.34 -7.05 24.04
C ASN A 55 31.37 -8.06 24.55
N ILE A 56 32.63 -7.64 24.64
CA ILE A 56 33.75 -8.45 25.12
C ILE A 56 34.24 -8.02 26.51
N GLY A 57 33.80 -6.87 27.01
CA GLY A 57 34.05 -6.43 28.38
C GLY A 57 33.55 -5.02 28.64
N THR A 58 33.16 -4.77 29.89
CA THR A 58 32.75 -3.45 30.37
C THR A 58 33.45 -3.20 31.69
N TRP A 59 34.16 -2.08 31.77
CA TRP A 59 34.92 -1.70 32.95
C TRP A 59 34.42 -0.34 33.41
N ASP A 60 33.66 -0.37 34.50
CA ASP A 60 33.21 0.82 35.19
C ASP A 60 34.31 1.26 36.15
N PHE A 61 34.85 2.45 35.96
CA PHE A 61 35.92 2.99 36.78
C PHE A 61 35.36 3.74 38.00
N THR A 62 34.44 3.10 38.72
CA THR A 62 33.65 3.72 39.81
C THR A 62 33.80 3.00 41.15
N ASP A 63 34.69 2.01 41.24
CA ASP A 63 34.78 1.08 42.38
C ASP A 63 35.29 1.69 43.69
N GLY A 64 35.72 2.96 43.69
CA GLY A 64 35.96 3.80 44.88
C GLY A 64 37.07 3.31 45.84
N ASN A 65 37.72 2.18 45.56
CA ASN A 65 38.51 1.43 46.54
C ASN A 65 40.04 1.59 46.38
N GLN A 66 40.50 2.64 45.69
CA GLN A 66 41.93 2.84 45.36
C GLN A 66 42.56 1.62 44.65
N SER A 67 41.73 0.80 43.99
CA SER A 67 42.15 -0.44 43.33
C SER A 67 43.06 -0.14 42.14
N ASN A 68 44.11 -0.93 41.97
CA ASN A 68 44.93 -0.93 40.76
C ASN A 68 44.35 -1.83 39.65
N THR A 69 43.19 -2.44 39.90
CA THR A 69 42.56 -3.41 39.00
C THR A 69 41.08 -3.08 38.83
N ALA A 70 40.67 -2.74 37.61
CA ALA A 70 39.25 -2.60 37.26
C ALA A 70 38.70 -3.98 36.88
N LYS A 71 37.63 -4.40 37.55
CA LYS A 71 36.95 -5.67 37.27
C LYS A 71 35.94 -5.50 36.16
N ASP A 72 35.88 -6.47 35.26
CA ASP A 72 34.83 -6.53 34.23
C ASP A 72 33.48 -6.74 34.90
N SER A 73 32.56 -5.80 34.70
CA SER A 73 31.19 -5.83 35.24
C SER A 73 30.31 -6.87 34.53
N ASN A 74 30.78 -7.49 33.45
CA ASN A 74 30.11 -8.63 32.78
C ASN A 74 30.53 -10.01 33.31
N TYR A 75 31.26 -10.10 34.43
CA TYR A 75 31.64 -11.36 35.11
C TYR A 75 32.45 -12.37 34.28
N ARG A 76 33.03 -11.99 33.13
CA ARG A 76 33.84 -12.88 32.29
C ARG A 76 35.28 -13.05 32.75
N GLY A 77 35.62 -12.56 33.95
CA GLY A 77 36.96 -12.66 34.54
C GLY A 77 38.04 -11.81 33.85
N ASN A 78 37.65 -10.92 32.94
CA ASN A 78 38.59 -10.07 32.21
C ASN A 78 38.97 -8.86 33.05
N HIS A 79 40.12 -8.90 33.71
CA HIS A 79 40.59 -7.76 34.50
C HIS A 79 41.46 -6.80 33.68
N MET A 80 41.32 -5.50 33.95
CA MET A 80 42.24 -4.45 33.49
C MET A 80 43.12 -4.01 34.66
N THR A 81 44.42 -3.85 34.43
CA THR A 81 45.37 -3.36 35.44
C THR A 81 45.80 -1.95 35.10
N LEU A 82 45.63 -1.03 36.06
CA LEU A 82 46.12 0.33 35.97
C LEU A 82 47.63 0.34 36.25
N ARG A 83 48.41 0.89 35.31
CA ARG A 83 49.86 1.01 35.44
C ARG A 83 50.26 2.48 35.42
N ASN A 84 51.16 2.88 36.33
CA ASN A 84 51.61 4.27 36.50
C ASN A 84 50.47 5.27 36.78
N PHE A 85 49.52 4.88 37.63
CA PHE A 85 48.37 5.69 38.03
C PHE A 85 48.44 6.02 39.52
N ASP A 86 48.36 7.31 39.87
CA ASP A 86 48.38 7.75 41.27
C ASP A 86 46.98 7.61 41.89
N THR A 87 46.74 6.49 42.56
CA THR A 87 45.42 6.18 43.16
C THR A 87 45.06 7.07 44.35
N LYS A 88 45.96 7.92 44.84
CA LYS A 88 45.69 8.87 45.93
C LYS A 88 45.31 10.26 45.41
N ASN A 89 45.99 10.73 44.37
CA ASN A 89 45.74 12.07 43.79
C ASN A 89 44.72 12.06 42.64
N CYS A 90 44.49 10.91 42.00
CA CYS A 90 43.47 10.74 40.96
C CYS A 90 42.24 10.02 41.54
N TRP A 91 41.17 10.77 41.73
CA TRP A 91 39.96 10.30 42.41
C TRP A 91 38.97 9.70 41.40
N PHE A 92 38.47 8.49 41.66
CA PHE A 92 37.41 7.85 40.85
C PHE A 92 36.01 8.43 41.11
N ILE A 93 35.83 9.12 42.24
CA ILE A 93 34.65 9.92 42.58
C ILE A 93 35.16 11.26 43.11
N ASN A 94 34.45 12.34 42.81
CA ASN A 94 34.74 13.67 43.36
C ASN A 94 34.69 13.62 44.90
N PRO A 95 35.79 13.89 45.64
CA PRO A 95 35.86 13.86 47.10
C PRO A 95 34.96 14.91 47.76
N ASP A 96 34.48 15.91 47.00
CA ASP A 96 33.54 16.93 47.49
C ASP A 96 32.07 16.46 47.51
N LEU A 97 31.74 15.27 46.99
CA LEU A 97 30.37 14.75 47.04
C LEU A 97 30.04 14.16 48.42
N THR A 98 29.51 15.00 49.30
CA THR A 98 28.90 14.63 50.59
C THR A 98 27.36 14.54 50.47
N LYS A 99 26.83 13.32 50.60
CA LYS A 99 25.50 12.86 51.10
C LYS A 99 24.14 13.47 50.65
N SER A 100 23.25 12.51 50.33
CA SER A 100 21.79 12.36 50.59
C SER A 100 20.74 13.29 49.95
N TYR A 101 19.81 12.64 49.23
CA TYR A 101 18.38 12.97 49.32
C TYR A 101 17.67 11.80 50.00
N GLU A 102 17.14 12.00 51.21
CA GLU A 102 16.10 11.12 51.76
C GLU A 102 14.77 11.59 51.16
N PHE A 103 14.14 10.74 50.36
CA PHE A 103 12.70 10.80 50.16
C PHE A 103 12.07 9.90 51.23
N ASP A 104 10.95 10.34 51.81
CA ASP A 104 10.12 9.52 52.70
C ASP A 104 9.68 8.26 51.94
N GLN A 105 10.37 7.15 52.17
CA GLN A 105 9.92 5.84 51.73
C GLN A 105 8.78 5.37 52.63
N ILE A 106 7.67 5.00 51.99
CA ILE A 106 6.67 4.10 52.53
C ILE A 106 7.40 2.88 53.12
N GLN A 107 7.38 2.71 54.43
CA GLN A 107 7.77 1.43 55.04
C GLN A 107 6.61 0.44 54.89
N GLU A 108 6.65 -0.42 53.88
CA GLU A 108 5.97 -1.71 53.98
C GLU A 108 6.88 -2.66 54.78
N ARG A 109 6.70 -2.71 56.11
CA ARG A 109 7.22 -3.83 56.90
C ARG A 109 6.35 -5.04 56.60
N GLN A 110 6.86 -5.99 55.82
CA GLN A 110 6.25 -7.32 55.70
C GLN A 110 6.92 -8.34 56.61
N THR A 111 6.11 -9.18 57.24
CA THR A 111 6.56 -10.19 58.19
C THR A 111 6.92 -11.46 57.41
N VAL A 112 8.18 -11.90 57.48
CA VAL A 112 8.60 -13.19 56.92
C VAL A 112 7.80 -14.31 57.62
N PRO A 113 7.14 -15.23 56.89
CA PRO A 113 6.42 -16.34 57.48
C PRO A 113 7.31 -17.10 58.47
N LYS A 114 6.78 -17.49 59.63
CA LYS A 114 7.57 -18.23 60.63
C LYS A 114 8.05 -19.55 60.03
N PHE A 115 9.37 -19.74 59.94
CA PHE A 115 9.98 -21.01 59.54
C PHE A 115 11.01 -21.45 60.59
N LYS A 116 11.29 -22.77 60.64
CA LYS A 116 12.23 -23.36 61.57
C LYS A 116 13.59 -23.49 60.89
N MET A 117 14.60 -22.73 61.33
CA MET A 117 15.96 -22.84 60.81
C MET A 117 16.62 -24.12 61.32
N THR A 118 17.00 -25.02 60.40
CA THR A 118 17.79 -26.24 60.70
C THR A 118 19.26 -26.11 60.30
N GLY A 119 19.69 -24.91 59.89
CA GLY A 119 21.06 -24.57 59.49
C GLY A 119 21.16 -23.09 59.09
N ASN A 120 22.33 -22.64 58.64
CA ASN A 120 22.55 -21.26 58.18
C ASN A 120 21.65 -20.97 56.95
N ALA A 121 20.87 -19.88 57.00
CA ALA A 121 20.03 -19.44 55.89
C ALA A 121 20.45 -18.04 55.43
N LYS A 122 20.52 -17.85 54.11
CA LYS A 122 20.68 -16.54 53.48
C LYS A 122 19.32 -16.11 52.94
N VAL A 123 18.77 -15.02 53.49
CA VAL A 123 17.59 -14.36 52.93
C VAL A 123 18.09 -13.26 52.00
N THR A 124 17.74 -13.35 50.72
CA THR A 124 18.09 -12.33 49.71
C THR A 124 16.81 -11.66 49.27
N TYR A 125 16.73 -10.33 49.40
CA TYR A 125 15.65 -9.54 48.81
C TYR A 125 16.16 -9.02 47.47
N ASP A 126 15.51 -9.42 46.38
CA ASP A 126 15.85 -8.98 45.03
C ASP A 126 14.78 -7.97 44.55
N TRP A 127 15.06 -6.68 44.70
CA TRP A 127 14.13 -5.61 44.31
C TRP A 127 14.56 -5.02 42.98
N GLY A 128 13.78 -5.26 41.93
CA GLY A 128 13.89 -4.57 40.65
C GLY A 128 12.91 -3.42 40.55
N ARG A 129 13.36 -2.22 40.14
CA ARG A 129 12.44 -1.12 39.77
C ARG A 129 11.65 -1.54 38.52
N GLN A 130 10.34 -1.28 38.54
CA GLN A 130 9.45 -1.51 37.39
C GLN A 130 8.71 -0.22 37.01
N HIS A 131 8.41 -0.08 35.73
CA HIS A 131 7.62 1.00 35.16
C HIS A 131 6.34 0.45 34.54
N ALA A 132 5.27 1.21 34.64
CA ALA A 132 3.98 0.82 34.08
C ALA A 132 3.89 1.21 32.61
N VAL A 133 3.44 0.30 31.77
CA VAL A 133 3.01 0.53 30.39
C VAL A 133 1.49 0.41 30.37
N ILE A 134 0.81 1.53 30.18
CA ILE A 134 -0.66 1.65 30.16
C ILE A 134 -1.10 1.78 28.71
N VAL A 135 -1.95 0.86 28.27
CA VAL A 135 -2.45 0.83 26.90
C VAL A 135 -3.97 0.78 26.90
N ASN A 136 -4.60 1.69 26.17
CA ASN A 136 -6.04 1.72 25.95
C ASN A 136 -6.36 1.52 24.46
N THR A 137 -7.60 1.19 24.13
CA THR A 137 -8.11 1.19 22.75
C THR A 137 -9.35 2.06 22.67
N LEU A 138 -9.62 2.64 21.51
CA LEU A 138 -10.85 3.36 21.21
C LEU A 138 -11.40 2.79 19.90
N PRO A 139 -12.56 2.13 19.89
CA PRO A 139 -13.38 1.77 21.05
C PRO A 139 -12.71 0.72 21.98
N ASP A 140 -13.16 0.67 23.24
CA ASP A 140 -12.56 -0.13 24.33
C ASP A 140 -12.66 -1.65 24.11
N ASP A 141 -13.60 -2.09 23.27
CA ASP A 141 -13.88 -3.51 22.95
C ASP A 141 -12.84 -4.14 22.01
N LEU A 142 -11.94 -3.35 21.43
CA LEU A 142 -10.85 -3.81 20.56
C LEU A 142 -9.54 -4.13 21.30
N ASN A 143 -9.61 -4.20 22.62
CA ASN A 143 -8.47 -4.43 23.50
C ASN A 143 -7.60 -5.63 23.09
N LYS A 144 -8.19 -6.75 22.64
CA LYS A 144 -7.51 -8.00 22.28
C LYS A 144 -6.51 -7.88 21.11
N LEU A 145 -6.61 -6.82 20.31
CA LEU A 145 -5.74 -6.60 19.15
C LEU A 145 -4.38 -5.98 19.54
N VAL A 146 -4.19 -5.65 20.82
CA VAL A 146 -2.95 -5.06 21.34
C VAL A 146 -2.02 -6.13 21.90
N THR A 147 -0.72 -5.98 21.64
CA THR A 147 0.35 -6.77 22.28
C THR A 147 1.43 -5.86 22.85
N VAL A 148 1.94 -6.20 24.03
CA VAL A 148 3.06 -5.52 24.70
C VAL A 148 4.14 -6.56 24.98
N LYS A 149 5.35 -6.36 24.46
CA LYS A 149 6.43 -7.35 24.51
C LYS A 149 7.77 -6.72 24.85
N ASN A 150 8.61 -7.44 25.59
CA ASN A 150 10.03 -7.09 25.69
C ASN A 150 10.75 -7.53 24.40
N VAL A 151 11.61 -6.69 23.84
CA VAL A 151 12.20 -6.87 22.50
C VAL A 151 13.52 -7.65 22.53
N TYR A 152 14.15 -7.83 23.70
CA TYR A 152 15.48 -8.47 23.81
C TYR A 152 15.69 -9.34 25.04
N ASP A 153 14.67 -9.51 25.87
CA ASP A 153 14.74 -10.26 27.13
C ASP A 153 13.48 -11.12 27.32
N ASP A 154 13.67 -12.44 27.17
CA ASP A 154 12.62 -13.45 27.30
C ASP A 154 12.23 -13.74 28.76
N THR A 155 12.88 -13.09 29.73
CA THR A 155 12.57 -13.31 31.16
C THR A 155 11.32 -12.58 31.62
N GLN A 156 10.78 -11.64 30.83
CA GLN A 156 9.53 -10.94 31.12
C GLN A 156 8.39 -11.39 30.20
N ASP A 157 7.23 -11.66 30.79
CA ASP A 157 6.05 -12.12 30.05
C ASP A 157 5.60 -11.08 28.99
N SER A 158 5.25 -11.61 27.82
CA SER A 158 4.51 -10.86 26.80
C SER A 158 3.05 -10.74 27.22
N ASN A 159 2.50 -9.54 27.12
CA ASN A 159 1.11 -9.27 27.45
C ASN A 159 0.29 -9.02 26.18
N SER A 160 -1.01 -9.34 26.24
CA SER A 160 -1.99 -9.02 25.20
C SER A 160 -3.22 -8.38 25.82
N GLY A 161 -3.85 -7.47 25.09
CA GLY A 161 -4.95 -6.67 25.62
C GLY A 161 -4.57 -5.21 25.87
N ALA A 162 -5.56 -4.31 25.84
CA ALA A 162 -5.50 -3.06 26.59
C ALA A 162 -5.40 -3.36 28.09
N GLY A 163 -4.62 -2.59 28.82
CA GLY A 163 -4.37 -2.82 30.24
C GLY A 163 -3.14 -2.09 30.75
N LYS A 164 -2.85 -2.29 32.03
CA LYS A 164 -1.65 -1.78 32.70
C LYS A 164 -0.70 -2.93 32.98
N TYR A 165 0.47 -2.89 32.36
CA TYR A 165 1.51 -3.93 32.46
C TYR A 165 2.77 -3.36 33.11
N TRP A 166 3.55 -4.20 33.79
CA TRP A 166 4.75 -3.76 34.50
C TRP A 166 6.00 -4.38 33.91
N TYR A 167 6.96 -3.54 33.52
CA TYR A 167 8.22 -3.95 32.92
C TYR A 167 9.41 -3.44 33.75
N HIS A 168 10.53 -4.16 33.73
CA HIS A 168 11.71 -3.74 34.48
C HIS A 168 12.27 -2.42 33.93
N HIS A 169 12.91 -1.65 34.80
CA HIS A 169 13.60 -0.43 34.41
C HIS A 169 14.72 -0.74 33.40
N GLY A 170 14.76 0.00 32.30
CA GLY A 170 15.70 -0.22 31.20
C GLY A 170 15.27 -1.29 30.20
N SER A 171 14.11 -1.94 30.37
CA SER A 171 13.58 -2.88 29.39
C SER A 171 13.25 -2.18 28.07
N ASN A 172 13.55 -2.83 26.95
CA ASN A 172 13.12 -2.39 25.63
C ASN A 172 11.74 -2.97 25.35
N VAL A 173 10.72 -2.13 25.25
CA VAL A 173 9.32 -2.58 25.15
C VAL A 173 8.74 -2.19 23.80
N SER A 174 8.16 -3.16 23.11
CA SER A 174 7.37 -2.96 21.89
C SER A 174 5.89 -3.07 22.23
N ILE A 175 5.14 -2.03 21.90
CA ILE A 175 3.69 -1.95 22.06
C ILE A 175 3.09 -1.92 20.66
N LYS A 176 2.39 -2.98 20.27
CA LYS A 176 1.79 -3.16 18.95
C LYS A 176 0.29 -3.22 19.04
N ALA A 177 -0.39 -2.69 18.03
CA ALA A 177 -1.79 -2.96 17.78
C ALA A 177 -1.93 -3.54 16.37
N LEU A 178 -2.68 -4.62 16.28
CA LEU A 178 -3.00 -5.28 15.02
C LEU A 178 -4.29 -4.69 14.45
N GLU A 179 -4.35 -4.64 13.13
CA GLU A 179 -5.61 -4.47 12.43
C GLU A 179 -6.34 -5.81 12.38
N ASP A 180 -7.67 -5.77 12.41
CA ASP A 180 -8.51 -6.91 12.10
C ASP A 180 -9.29 -6.65 10.81
N SER A 181 -9.93 -7.68 10.29
CA SER A 181 -10.87 -7.69 9.17
C SER A 181 -11.93 -6.59 9.21
N CYS A 182 -12.36 -6.15 10.41
CA CYS A 182 -13.45 -5.20 10.57
C CYS A 182 -13.05 -3.82 11.07
N GLN A 183 -11.86 -3.68 11.67
CA GLN A 183 -11.46 -2.45 12.35
C GLN A 183 -10.04 -2.08 11.96
N LYS A 184 -9.89 -0.87 11.41
CA LYS A 184 -8.61 -0.35 10.98
C LYS A 184 -8.04 0.58 12.04
N LEU A 185 -6.80 0.28 12.40
CA LEU A 185 -6.05 1.05 13.37
C LEU A 185 -5.66 2.38 12.74
N SER A 186 -6.20 3.49 13.23
CA SER A 186 -5.80 4.85 12.81
C SER A 186 -4.40 5.20 13.30
N GLY A 187 -4.00 4.66 14.45
CA GLY A 187 -2.71 4.91 15.09
C GLY A 187 -2.87 4.91 16.59
N TYR A 188 -1.92 5.51 17.33
CA TYR A 188 -2.07 5.75 18.76
C TYR A 188 -1.96 7.23 19.11
N ARG A 189 -2.52 7.61 20.26
CA ARG A 189 -2.26 8.88 20.93
C ARG A 189 -1.31 8.62 22.09
N ASP A 190 -0.29 9.46 22.22
CA ASP A 190 0.56 9.45 23.40
C ASP A 190 -0.13 10.29 24.48
N ASN A 191 -0.69 9.62 25.49
CA ASN A 191 -1.51 10.28 26.50
C ASN A 191 -0.69 11.13 27.47
N VAL A 192 0.64 11.03 27.43
CA VAL A 192 1.56 11.79 28.28
C VAL A 192 2.09 13.01 27.54
N ALA A 193 2.55 12.82 26.30
CA ALA A 193 3.19 13.89 25.52
C ALA A 193 2.19 14.83 24.85
N ASP A 194 1.20 14.29 24.12
CA ASP A 194 0.15 15.06 23.46
C ASP A 194 -1.06 14.17 23.16
N PRO A 195 -2.08 14.16 24.04
CA PRO A 195 -3.25 13.28 23.90
C PRO A 195 -4.16 13.67 22.72
N THR A 196 -3.95 14.83 22.10
CA THR A 196 -4.76 15.29 20.96
C THR A 196 -4.17 14.84 19.61
N LYS A 197 -2.86 14.60 19.58
CA LYS A 197 -2.13 14.23 18.37
C LYS A 197 -2.21 12.72 18.12
N MET A 198 -2.68 12.36 16.93
CA MET A 198 -2.67 10.97 16.46
C MET A 198 -1.31 10.65 15.80
N ILE A 199 -0.64 9.61 16.27
CA ILE A 199 0.60 9.06 15.71
C ILE A 199 0.23 7.83 14.87
N ARG A 200 0.37 7.94 13.55
CA ARG A 200 -0.05 6.94 12.56
C ARG A 200 0.97 5.81 12.38
N LYS A 201 1.26 5.09 13.46
CA LYS A 201 2.02 3.84 13.45
C LYS A 201 1.19 2.76 14.11
N ASN A 202 1.49 1.49 13.85
CA ASN A 202 0.91 0.34 14.53
C ASN A 202 1.81 -0.23 15.64
N GLU A 203 2.98 0.39 15.84
CA GLU A 203 3.97 0.02 16.84
C GLU A 203 4.59 1.26 17.49
N LYS A 204 4.72 1.25 18.82
CA LYS A 204 5.60 2.12 19.60
C LYS A 204 6.72 1.26 20.18
N ILE A 205 7.96 1.58 19.84
CA ILE A 205 9.15 1.00 20.46
C ILE A 205 9.63 1.99 21.51
N VAL A 206 9.79 1.51 22.74
CA VAL A 206 10.37 2.25 23.86
C VAL A 206 11.74 1.65 24.11
N ASP A 207 12.77 2.37 23.68
CA ASP A 207 14.16 2.05 23.96
C ASP A 207 14.46 2.49 25.39
N GLU A 208 14.85 1.54 26.25
CA GLU A 208 15.14 1.73 27.67
C GLU A 208 13.99 2.40 28.47
N LEU A 209 13.04 1.59 28.95
CA LEU A 209 11.92 2.06 29.76
C LEU A 209 12.38 2.68 31.09
N THR A 210 12.41 4.00 31.15
CA THR A 210 12.92 4.78 32.29
C THR A 210 11.84 5.51 33.09
N GLU A 211 10.65 5.67 32.50
CA GLU A 211 9.46 6.32 33.04
C GLU A 211 8.22 5.50 32.64
N PRO A 212 7.05 5.68 33.29
CA PRO A 212 5.81 5.07 32.85
C PRO A 212 5.35 5.55 31.47
N GLU A 213 4.75 4.65 30.71
CA GLU A 213 4.21 4.91 29.37
C GLU A 213 2.68 4.85 29.40
N ASN A 214 2.00 5.75 28.67
CA ASN A 214 0.55 5.74 28.55
C ASN A 214 0.11 6.12 27.14
N LEU A 215 -0.59 5.21 26.45
CA LEU A 215 -1.06 5.44 25.10
C LEU A 215 -2.46 4.85 24.85
N SER A 216 -3.16 5.45 23.89
CA SER A 216 -4.48 5.00 23.43
C SER A 216 -4.44 4.69 21.94
N TRP A 217 -4.64 3.44 21.57
CA TRP A 217 -4.84 3.01 20.19
C TRP A 217 -6.20 3.48 19.70
N VAL A 218 -6.25 4.15 18.56
CA VAL A 218 -7.48 4.65 17.96
C VAL A 218 -7.80 3.78 16.76
N TYR A 219 -8.91 3.06 16.83
CA TYR A 219 -9.55 2.41 15.71
C TYR A 219 -10.70 3.31 15.26
N SER A 220 -10.81 3.54 13.96
CA SER A 220 -11.86 4.37 13.38
C SER A 220 -12.65 3.54 12.37
N PRO A 221 -13.92 3.91 12.09
CA PRO A 221 -14.56 3.45 10.86
C PRO A 221 -13.66 3.74 9.68
N TYR A 222 -13.79 2.95 8.62
CA TYR A 222 -13.05 3.19 7.40
C TYR A 222 -13.35 4.61 6.90
N LEU A 223 -12.35 5.46 6.76
CA LEU A 223 -12.48 6.80 6.17
C LEU A 223 -11.61 6.87 4.92
N PHE A 224 -12.27 7.03 3.78
CA PHE A 224 -11.63 7.26 2.49
C PHE A 224 -11.99 8.64 1.97
N GLU A 225 -11.13 9.21 1.13
CA GLU A 225 -11.43 10.45 0.43
C GLU A 225 -11.53 10.15 -1.07
N GLU A 226 -12.52 10.74 -1.75
CA GLU A 226 -12.69 10.65 -3.21
C GLU A 226 -12.96 12.04 -3.76
N THR A 227 -12.30 12.42 -4.86
CA THR A 227 -12.59 13.67 -5.56
C THR A 227 -13.47 13.36 -6.77
N VAL A 228 -14.65 13.97 -6.84
CA VAL A 228 -15.66 13.67 -7.85
C VAL A 228 -16.03 14.93 -8.62
N ALA A 229 -15.97 14.84 -9.95
CA ALA A 229 -16.39 15.91 -10.84
C ALA A 229 -17.93 15.97 -10.97
N ILE A 230 -18.51 17.17 -11.07
CA ILE A 230 -19.95 17.34 -11.31
C ILE A 230 -20.35 16.70 -12.65
N GLY A 231 -21.43 15.91 -12.63
CA GLY A 231 -21.87 15.08 -13.76
C GLY A 231 -21.44 13.61 -13.63
N SER A 232 -20.47 13.31 -12.77
CA SER A 232 -20.01 11.94 -12.49
C SER A 232 -20.69 11.36 -11.25
N PRO A 233 -20.99 10.05 -11.22
CA PRO A 233 -21.36 9.39 -9.98
C PRO A 233 -20.16 9.25 -9.05
N ILE A 234 -20.43 9.09 -7.76
CA ILE A 234 -19.44 8.64 -6.77
C ILE A 234 -19.21 7.13 -6.97
N VAL A 235 -18.00 6.75 -7.37
CA VAL A 235 -17.70 5.38 -7.82
C VAL A 235 -17.00 4.53 -6.76
N LEU A 236 -16.48 5.13 -5.69
CA LEU A 236 -15.76 4.47 -4.60
C LEU A 236 -14.38 3.92 -5.04
N SER A 237 -13.72 4.62 -5.97
CA SER A 237 -12.48 4.17 -6.62
C SER A 237 -11.31 4.01 -5.65
N ASN A 238 -11.30 4.74 -4.54
CA ASN A 238 -10.21 4.72 -3.54
C ASN A 238 -10.39 3.63 -2.48
N LEU A 239 -11.42 2.78 -2.58
CA LEU A 239 -11.69 1.73 -1.61
C LEU A 239 -11.01 0.42 -2.02
N PRO A 240 -10.49 -0.36 -1.06
CA PRO A 240 -9.99 -1.71 -1.33
C PRO A 240 -11.08 -2.61 -1.91
N PRO A 241 -10.80 -3.43 -2.94
CA PRO A 241 -11.78 -4.36 -3.51
C PRO A 241 -12.41 -5.31 -2.47
N ALA A 242 -11.60 -5.80 -1.54
CA ALA A 242 -12.06 -6.66 -0.45
C ALA A 242 -13.06 -5.97 0.49
N LEU A 243 -12.99 -4.64 0.61
CA LEU A 243 -13.95 -3.86 1.39
C LEU A 243 -15.20 -3.58 0.56
N LEU A 244 -15.06 -3.21 -0.71
CA LEU A 244 -16.17 -2.98 -1.63
C LEU A 244 -17.11 -4.19 -1.72
N GLN A 245 -16.56 -5.41 -1.80
CA GLN A 245 -17.35 -6.65 -1.80
C GLN A 245 -18.18 -6.86 -0.53
N LYS A 246 -17.77 -6.26 0.58
CA LYS A 246 -18.46 -6.33 1.87
C LYS A 246 -19.44 -5.18 2.07
N MET A 247 -19.44 -4.16 1.22
CA MET A 247 -20.32 -3.01 1.37
C MET A 247 -21.72 -3.33 0.82
N ASP A 248 -22.73 -2.81 1.51
CA ASP A 248 -24.09 -2.79 0.99
C ASP A 248 -24.26 -1.62 0.01
N LEU A 249 -24.05 -1.91 -1.28
CA LEU A 249 -24.26 -0.96 -2.37
C LEU A 249 -25.68 -1.04 -2.96
N SER A 250 -26.53 -1.93 -2.43
CA SER A 250 -27.93 -2.07 -2.90
C SER A 250 -28.85 -0.98 -2.35
N GLN A 251 -28.39 -0.25 -1.33
CA GLN A 251 -29.12 0.80 -0.65
C GLN A 251 -28.44 2.15 -0.84
N LYS A 252 -29.24 3.21 -0.81
CA LYS A 252 -28.73 4.58 -0.80
C LYS A 252 -27.87 4.81 0.46
N PRO A 253 -26.63 5.31 0.33
CA PRO A 253 -25.81 5.64 1.48
C PRO A 253 -26.41 6.79 2.28
N LYS A 254 -26.09 6.84 3.58
CA LYS A 254 -26.52 7.93 4.44
C LYS A 254 -25.62 9.14 4.21
N TYR A 255 -26.21 10.27 3.83
CA TYR A 255 -25.52 11.55 3.68
C TYR A 255 -25.22 12.17 5.05
N ILE A 256 -24.01 12.69 5.23
CA ILE A 256 -23.55 13.35 6.45
C ILE A 256 -22.87 14.67 6.09
N SER A 257 -23.47 15.77 6.53
CA SER A 257 -22.84 17.10 6.53
C SER A 257 -23.47 17.99 7.60
N THR A 258 -22.70 18.95 8.09
CA THR A 258 -23.18 20.01 9.01
C THR A 258 -23.33 21.36 8.32
N GLU A 259 -22.77 21.51 7.12
CA GLU A 259 -22.69 22.80 6.41
C GLU A 259 -23.64 22.89 5.21
N VAL A 260 -24.01 21.74 4.63
CA VAL A 260 -24.75 21.68 3.36
C VAL A 260 -25.84 20.60 3.40
N SER A 261 -26.99 20.88 2.78
CA SER A 261 -28.11 19.96 2.67
C SER A 261 -27.88 18.92 1.57
N GLU A 262 -28.31 17.68 1.81
CA GLU A 262 -28.23 16.62 0.80
C GLU A 262 -28.97 17.01 -0.49
N GLN A 263 -30.18 17.56 -0.37
CA GLN A 263 -31.05 17.89 -1.51
C GLN A 263 -30.41 18.93 -2.44
N ASP A 264 -29.58 19.83 -1.90
CA ASP A 264 -28.88 20.85 -2.67
C ASP A 264 -27.57 20.33 -3.28
N MET A 265 -27.01 19.26 -2.69
CA MET A 265 -25.66 18.79 -2.99
C MET A 265 -25.61 17.53 -3.82
N CYS A 266 -26.62 16.67 -3.74
CA CYS A 266 -26.57 15.33 -4.31
C CYS A 266 -27.93 14.90 -4.88
N TYR A 267 -27.85 14.16 -5.97
CA TYR A 267 -28.96 13.43 -6.56
C TYR A 267 -28.70 11.92 -6.46
N TRP A 268 -29.66 11.16 -5.92
CA TRP A 268 -29.61 9.69 -5.93
C TRP A 268 -30.30 9.17 -7.19
N ASN A 269 -29.56 8.46 -8.03
CA ASN A 269 -30.13 7.70 -9.13
C ASN A 269 -30.43 6.27 -8.66
N GLY A 270 -31.72 5.93 -8.57
CA GLY A 270 -32.18 4.61 -8.13
C GLY A 270 -31.90 3.49 -9.13
N THR A 271 -31.77 3.80 -10.42
CA THR A 271 -31.43 2.82 -11.46
C THR A 271 -29.96 2.44 -11.39
N ASP A 272 -29.09 3.45 -11.25
CA ASP A 272 -27.64 3.23 -11.16
C ASP A 272 -27.19 2.80 -9.76
N MET A 273 -28.04 3.00 -8.74
CA MET A 273 -27.70 2.90 -7.33
C MET A 273 -26.46 3.75 -6.97
N ARG A 274 -26.42 4.99 -7.48
CA ARG A 274 -25.29 5.92 -7.31
C ARG A 274 -25.74 7.32 -6.90
N MET A 275 -24.89 7.97 -6.11
CA MET A 275 -25.01 9.38 -5.74
C MET A 275 -24.25 10.25 -6.75
N TYR A 276 -24.89 11.31 -7.25
CA TYR A 276 -24.32 12.28 -8.19
C TYR A 276 -24.20 13.64 -7.51
N PRO A 277 -22.98 14.19 -7.34
CA PRO A 277 -22.81 15.53 -6.80
C PRO A 277 -23.33 16.60 -7.78
N LEU A 278 -23.95 17.64 -7.24
CA LEU A 278 -24.61 18.70 -8.02
C LEU A 278 -23.87 20.04 -7.99
N LYS A 279 -22.98 20.25 -7.00
CA LYS A 279 -22.26 21.51 -6.79
C LYS A 279 -20.80 21.26 -6.46
N ALA A 280 -19.90 21.99 -7.12
CA ALA A 280 -18.46 21.91 -6.91
C ALA A 280 -17.98 22.74 -5.70
N GLY A 281 -16.77 22.45 -5.21
CA GLY A 281 -16.12 23.20 -4.13
C GLY A 281 -16.64 22.87 -2.73
N ALA A 282 -17.44 21.80 -2.60
CA ALA A 282 -17.98 21.35 -1.32
C ALA A 282 -17.30 20.06 -0.86
N MET A 283 -17.45 19.77 0.42
CA MET A 283 -17.07 18.50 1.03
C MET A 283 -18.22 17.96 1.88
N PHE A 284 -18.48 16.66 1.79
CA PHE A 284 -19.45 15.95 2.61
C PHE A 284 -19.05 14.49 2.74
N ASP A 285 -19.63 13.80 3.71
CA ASP A 285 -19.32 12.40 3.98
C ASP A 285 -20.53 11.52 3.60
N LEU A 286 -20.26 10.35 3.02
CA LEU A 286 -21.26 9.30 2.77
C LEU A 286 -20.96 8.09 3.66
N GLU A 287 -21.97 7.63 4.39
CA GLU A 287 -21.88 6.47 5.28
C GLU A 287 -22.58 5.26 4.64
N TYR A 288 -21.80 4.18 4.48
CA TYR A 288 -22.21 2.91 3.91
C TYR A 288 -22.21 1.82 4.98
N ASN A 289 -23.15 0.88 4.84
CA ASN A 289 -23.21 -0.33 5.67
C ASN A 289 -22.27 -1.40 5.12
N LEU A 290 -21.85 -2.31 6.00
CA LEU A 290 -21.23 -3.57 5.61
C LEU A 290 -22.24 -4.72 5.74
N ASN A 291 -22.29 -5.58 4.72
CA ASN A 291 -23.02 -6.86 4.70
C ASN A 291 -22.24 -8.00 5.38
N ASP A 292 -21.19 -7.68 6.14
CA ASP A 292 -20.32 -8.64 6.82
C ASP A 292 -20.84 -8.95 8.23
N SER A 293 -21.19 -10.21 8.48
CA SER A 293 -21.65 -10.70 9.79
C SER A 293 -20.59 -10.60 10.91
N VAL A 294 -19.30 -10.44 10.56
CA VAL A 294 -18.21 -10.21 11.50
C VAL A 294 -18.11 -8.72 11.87
N CYS A 295 -18.48 -7.83 10.95
CA CYS A 295 -18.33 -6.37 11.09
C CYS A 295 -19.64 -5.65 11.43
N ILE A 296 -20.50 -6.26 12.27
CA ILE A 296 -21.82 -5.71 12.61
C ILE A 296 -21.66 -4.33 13.25
N GLY A 297 -22.35 -3.33 12.68
CA GLY A 297 -22.35 -1.95 13.18
C GLY A 297 -21.21 -1.08 12.68
N ILE A 298 -20.21 -1.64 11.99
CA ILE A 298 -19.12 -0.87 11.38
C ILE A 298 -19.62 -0.20 10.11
N LYS A 299 -19.21 1.05 9.92
CA LYS A 299 -19.52 1.84 8.73
C LYS A 299 -18.27 2.12 7.91
N VAL A 300 -18.48 2.26 6.61
CA VAL A 300 -17.49 2.86 5.71
C VAL A 300 -17.93 4.28 5.42
N ILE A 301 -17.06 5.23 5.73
CA ILE A 301 -17.25 6.65 5.49
C ILE A 301 -16.38 7.03 4.29
N VAL A 302 -17.02 7.66 3.29
CA VAL A 302 -16.33 8.21 2.14
C VAL A 302 -16.55 9.71 2.13
N ARG A 303 -15.47 10.46 2.36
CA ARG A 303 -15.42 11.91 2.22
C ARG A 303 -15.31 12.27 0.76
N VAL A 304 -16.34 12.92 0.24
CA VAL A 304 -16.43 13.33 -1.15
C VAL A 304 -16.06 14.79 -1.25
N LYS A 305 -15.03 15.08 -2.04
CA LYS A 305 -14.64 16.43 -2.45
C LYS A 305 -15.15 16.67 -3.86
N THR A 306 -15.94 17.72 -4.06
CA THR A 306 -16.55 17.98 -5.37
C THR A 306 -15.77 19.03 -6.16
N ILE A 307 -15.59 18.82 -7.46
CA ILE A 307 -14.94 19.77 -8.38
C ILE A 307 -15.77 19.94 -9.65
N TRP A 308 -15.58 21.03 -10.37
CA TRP A 308 -16.10 21.12 -11.74
C TRP A 308 -15.24 20.20 -12.64
N PRO A 309 -15.85 19.51 -13.63
CA PRO A 309 -15.09 18.72 -14.59
C PRO A 309 -14.18 19.64 -15.41
N ASP A 310 -13.05 19.11 -15.87
CA ASP A 310 -12.27 19.79 -16.91
C ASP A 310 -13.12 19.91 -18.18
N THR A 311 -12.88 20.96 -18.98
CA THR A 311 -13.71 21.30 -20.15
C THR A 311 -14.06 20.10 -21.04
N PRO A 312 -15.29 20.01 -21.61
CA PRO A 312 -16.26 21.10 -21.68
C PRO A 312 -17.33 21.04 -20.56
N HIS A 313 -17.35 22.04 -19.70
CA HIS A 313 -18.56 22.49 -19.00
C HIS A 313 -18.87 23.91 -19.48
N ILE A 314 -20.11 24.16 -19.87
CA ILE A 314 -20.50 25.43 -20.47
C ILE A 314 -20.91 26.38 -19.34
N ILE A 315 -20.26 27.54 -19.28
CA ILE A 315 -20.76 28.64 -18.44
C ILE A 315 -21.78 29.40 -19.28
N HIS A 316 -23.01 29.53 -18.78
CA HIS A 316 -24.06 30.22 -19.51
C HIS A 316 -23.69 31.70 -19.70
N ILE A 317 -23.99 32.23 -20.89
CA ILE A 317 -23.84 33.64 -21.19
C ILE A 317 -25.13 34.33 -20.76
N ALA A 318 -25.01 35.34 -19.88
CA ALA A 318 -26.12 36.16 -19.43
C ALA A 318 -26.93 36.74 -20.61
N LYS A 319 -28.26 36.71 -20.52
CA LYS A 319 -29.20 37.33 -21.48
C LYS A 319 -29.20 36.72 -22.87
N THR A 320 -28.80 35.46 -22.97
CA THR A 320 -28.92 34.72 -24.22
C THR A 320 -30.39 34.36 -24.47
N PRO A 321 -30.89 34.41 -25.73
CA PRO A 321 -32.24 33.94 -26.04
C PRO A 321 -32.49 32.53 -25.50
N PRO A 322 -33.72 32.20 -25.06
CA PRO A 322 -34.00 30.90 -24.47
C PRO A 322 -33.57 29.73 -25.37
N VAL A 323 -32.72 28.85 -24.86
CA VAL A 323 -32.12 27.72 -25.58
C VAL A 323 -33.01 26.50 -25.41
N ASN A 324 -33.47 25.89 -26.51
CA ASN A 324 -34.20 24.64 -26.41
C ASN A 324 -33.27 23.52 -25.96
N LEU A 325 -33.58 22.90 -24.81
CA LEU A 325 -32.81 21.81 -24.22
C LEU A 325 -33.09 20.47 -24.90
N ASP A 326 -34.25 20.35 -25.55
CA ASP A 326 -34.65 19.17 -26.30
C ASP A 326 -35.22 19.62 -27.66
N PRO A 327 -34.36 19.95 -28.63
CA PRO A 327 -34.78 20.37 -29.95
C PRO A 327 -35.36 19.25 -30.82
N LYS A 328 -35.22 17.99 -30.40
CA LYS A 328 -35.64 16.81 -31.15
C LYS A 328 -36.27 15.79 -30.19
N GLU A 329 -37.56 15.97 -29.92
CA GLU A 329 -38.31 15.14 -28.97
C GLU A 329 -38.35 13.63 -29.34
N ASP A 330 -38.06 13.28 -30.60
CA ASP A 330 -38.02 11.91 -31.12
C ASP A 330 -36.59 11.33 -31.23
N ASP A 331 -35.59 11.92 -30.56
CA ASP A 331 -34.25 11.35 -30.48
C ASP A 331 -34.02 10.53 -29.19
N ASP A 332 -32.83 9.93 -29.10
CA ASP A 332 -32.50 9.02 -28.01
C ASP A 332 -32.24 9.74 -26.68
N VAL A 333 -32.35 11.08 -26.60
CA VAL A 333 -32.01 11.87 -25.41
C VAL A 333 -33.13 12.87 -25.08
N ALA A 334 -33.85 12.63 -23.98
CA ALA A 334 -34.90 13.55 -23.51
C ALA A 334 -34.43 14.39 -22.32
N PHE A 335 -34.71 15.69 -22.33
CA PHE A 335 -34.52 16.52 -21.14
C PHE A 335 -35.57 16.15 -20.06
N ILE A 336 -35.13 15.94 -18.82
CA ILE A 336 -36.02 15.67 -17.68
C ILE A 336 -36.23 16.95 -16.87
N ASP A 337 -35.18 17.42 -16.20
CA ASP A 337 -35.26 18.51 -15.25
C ASP A 337 -33.88 19.17 -15.01
N ILE A 338 -33.91 20.30 -14.30
CA ILE A 338 -32.71 20.97 -13.80
C ILE A 338 -32.49 20.57 -12.34
N LYS A 339 -31.31 20.07 -12.00
CA LYS A 339 -30.96 19.60 -10.64
C LYS A 339 -30.28 20.68 -9.81
N HIS A 340 -29.56 21.59 -10.45
CA HIS A 340 -28.85 22.66 -9.76
C HIS A 340 -28.72 23.89 -10.64
N VAL A 341 -28.74 25.07 -10.02
CA VAL A 341 -28.63 26.38 -10.65
C VAL A 341 -27.74 27.27 -9.79
N GLU A 342 -26.75 27.90 -10.41
CA GLU A 342 -26.09 29.10 -9.90
C GLU A 342 -26.76 30.34 -10.51
N ALA A 343 -26.87 31.42 -9.73
CA ALA A 343 -27.55 32.66 -10.09
C ALA A 343 -29.06 32.47 -10.35
N ASP A 344 -29.52 32.60 -11.60
CA ASP A 344 -30.94 32.71 -11.94
C ASP A 344 -31.39 31.84 -13.13
N GLY A 345 -30.62 30.81 -13.47
CA GLY A 345 -30.96 29.85 -14.51
C GLY A 345 -32.33 29.20 -14.30
N THR A 346 -33.18 29.22 -15.32
CA THR A 346 -34.53 28.66 -15.27
C THR A 346 -34.84 27.85 -16.52
N VAL A 347 -35.77 26.90 -16.41
CA VAL A 347 -36.31 26.15 -17.54
C VAL A 347 -37.82 26.33 -17.59
N ALA A 348 -38.33 26.81 -18.72
CA ALA A 348 -39.76 26.94 -18.99
C ALA A 348 -40.05 26.40 -20.39
N SER A 349 -41.00 25.46 -20.50
CA SER A 349 -41.37 24.80 -21.76
C SER A 349 -40.15 24.26 -22.52
N ASN A 350 -39.29 23.48 -21.84
CA ASN A 350 -38.03 22.92 -22.35
C ASN A 350 -36.98 23.95 -22.84
N LYS A 351 -37.18 25.24 -22.56
CA LYS A 351 -36.20 26.27 -22.90
C LYS A 351 -35.49 26.79 -21.66
N PHE A 352 -34.16 26.76 -21.71
CA PHE A 352 -33.29 27.31 -20.67
C PHE A 352 -33.03 28.80 -20.90
N SER A 353 -33.09 29.59 -19.83
CA SER A 353 -32.75 31.03 -19.83
C SER A 353 -32.07 31.46 -18.53
N ALA A 354 -31.21 32.48 -18.58
CA ALA A 354 -30.59 33.12 -17.42
C ALA A 354 -30.27 34.61 -17.74
N GLU A 355 -30.53 35.52 -16.80
CA GLU A 355 -30.15 36.93 -16.90
C GLU A 355 -28.73 37.18 -16.38
N GLU A 356 -28.22 36.31 -15.51
CA GLU A 356 -26.88 36.38 -14.96
C GLU A 356 -25.99 35.22 -15.44
N LYS A 357 -24.68 35.41 -15.27
CA LYS A 357 -23.70 34.37 -15.60
C LYS A 357 -23.69 33.34 -14.46
N GLY A 358 -23.95 32.08 -14.79
CA GLY A 358 -23.94 30.98 -13.85
C GLY A 358 -23.71 29.63 -14.52
N ARG A 359 -23.67 28.58 -13.71
CA ARG A 359 -23.67 27.18 -14.15
C ARG A 359 -24.95 26.50 -13.71
N SER A 360 -25.32 25.46 -14.44
CA SER A 360 -26.46 24.61 -14.12
C SER A 360 -26.11 23.15 -14.30
N VAL A 361 -26.75 22.27 -13.52
CA VAL A 361 -26.71 20.82 -13.75
C VAL A 361 -28.04 20.40 -14.35
N LEU A 362 -28.00 19.98 -15.61
CA LEU A 362 -29.16 19.53 -16.38
C LEU A 362 -29.19 18.00 -16.38
N HIS A 363 -30.38 17.43 -16.24
CA HIS A 363 -30.59 16.00 -16.19
C HIS A 363 -31.36 15.53 -17.42
N PHE A 364 -30.79 14.56 -18.11
CA PHE A 364 -31.32 13.98 -19.34
C PHE A 364 -31.50 12.47 -19.16
N MET A 365 -32.51 11.92 -19.83
CA MET A 365 -32.72 10.48 -19.97
C MET A 365 -32.27 10.03 -21.36
N ARG A 366 -31.87 8.76 -21.49
CA ARG A 366 -31.82 8.12 -22.81
C ARG A 366 -33.00 7.16 -23.01
N ASN A 367 -33.74 7.35 -24.10
CA ASN A 367 -35.03 6.66 -24.35
C ASN A 367 -34.85 5.22 -24.84
N TYR A 368 -33.78 4.95 -25.61
CA TYR A 368 -33.45 3.64 -26.14
C TYR A 368 -31.96 3.39 -25.93
N ILE A 369 -31.65 2.36 -25.15
CA ILE A 369 -30.33 1.72 -25.21
C ILE A 369 -30.67 0.27 -25.50
N ASP A 370 -30.44 -0.17 -26.74
CA ASP A 370 -30.47 -1.60 -27.02
C ASP A 370 -29.37 -2.24 -26.17
N ASN A 371 -29.80 -3.08 -25.21
CA ASN A 371 -28.92 -3.73 -24.26
C ASN A 371 -28.22 -4.95 -24.89
N THR A 372 -27.96 -4.87 -26.19
CA THR A 372 -27.17 -5.83 -26.96
C THR A 372 -25.70 -5.42 -26.84
N LEU A 373 -24.81 -6.39 -26.63
CA LEU A 373 -23.38 -6.13 -26.64
C LEU A 373 -22.80 -6.34 -28.05
N PRO A 374 -21.95 -5.42 -28.52
CA PRO A 374 -21.56 -4.15 -27.89
C PRO A 374 -22.69 -3.10 -27.99
N LYS A 375 -22.72 -2.20 -27.01
CA LYS A 375 -23.77 -1.18 -26.86
C LYS A 375 -23.69 -0.15 -27.99
N GLU A 376 -24.82 0.53 -28.24
CA GLU A 376 -24.85 1.65 -29.20
C GLU A 376 -23.94 2.81 -28.78
N ILE A 377 -23.75 2.98 -27.47
CA ILE A 377 -22.79 3.92 -26.89
C ILE A 377 -21.46 3.20 -26.72
N SER A 378 -20.42 3.76 -27.31
CA SER A 378 -19.05 3.27 -27.22
C SER A 378 -18.06 4.42 -27.23
N VAL A 379 -16.83 4.18 -26.80
CA VAL A 379 -15.77 5.17 -26.97
C VAL A 379 -15.24 5.12 -28.40
N SER A 380 -15.09 6.27 -29.05
CA SER A 380 -14.47 6.39 -30.37
C SER A 380 -13.09 7.04 -30.27
N PHE A 381 -12.12 6.45 -30.95
CA PHE A 381 -10.75 6.93 -31.03
C PHE A 381 -10.43 7.43 -32.44
N ASP A 382 -9.76 8.57 -32.52
CA ASP A 382 -9.33 9.24 -33.75
C ASP A 382 -7.88 8.89 -34.16
N GLY A 383 -7.20 8.07 -33.36
CA GLY A 383 -5.79 7.71 -33.49
C GLY A 383 -4.82 8.57 -32.67
N ASN A 384 -5.31 9.63 -32.01
CA ASN A 384 -4.51 10.48 -31.13
C ASN A 384 -4.95 10.36 -29.66
N GLY A 385 -6.27 10.34 -29.43
CA GLY A 385 -6.88 10.18 -28.11
C GLY A 385 -6.60 8.79 -27.52
N TYR A 386 -6.54 8.73 -26.19
CA TYR A 386 -6.39 7.50 -25.44
C TYR A 386 -7.02 7.64 -24.05
N ILE A 387 -7.42 6.52 -23.46
CA ILE A 387 -7.81 6.40 -22.05
C ILE A 387 -6.60 5.85 -21.30
N GLU A 388 -6.40 6.28 -20.07
CA GLU A 388 -5.35 5.79 -19.20
C GLU A 388 -5.92 5.45 -17.82
N THR A 389 -5.49 4.31 -17.29
CA THR A 389 -5.87 3.84 -15.94
C THR A 389 -4.91 4.38 -14.88
N GLU A 390 -5.34 4.37 -13.61
CA GLU A 390 -4.38 4.31 -12.50
C GLU A 390 -3.46 3.07 -12.66
N PRO A 391 -2.25 3.05 -12.05
CA PRO A 391 -1.36 1.91 -12.18
C PRO A 391 -2.05 0.58 -11.89
N LEU A 392 -2.04 -0.31 -12.89
CA LEU A 392 -2.62 -1.64 -12.83
C LEU A 392 -1.50 -2.68 -12.98
N GLY A 393 -1.56 -3.77 -12.24
CA GLY A 393 -0.60 -4.87 -12.34
C GLY A 393 -1.31 -6.07 -12.92
N LEU A 394 -0.79 -6.64 -14.00
CA LEU A 394 -1.32 -7.89 -14.54
C LEU A 394 -0.50 -9.05 -13.96
N PRO A 395 -1.12 -9.98 -13.21
CA PRO A 395 -0.42 -11.14 -12.68
C PRO A 395 0.01 -12.10 -13.80
N ASP A 396 0.61 -13.22 -13.45
CA ASP A 396 1.10 -14.26 -14.36
C ASP A 396 0.00 -14.98 -15.15
N ASN A 397 -1.25 -14.81 -14.74
CA ASN A 397 -2.43 -15.24 -15.47
C ASN A 397 -3.33 -14.04 -15.67
N PHE A 398 -3.67 -13.72 -16.91
CA PHE A 398 -4.62 -12.65 -17.18
C PHE A 398 -5.35 -12.85 -18.49
N THR A 399 -6.52 -12.23 -18.57
CA THR A 399 -7.31 -12.14 -19.81
C THR A 399 -7.71 -10.70 -20.02
N ILE A 400 -7.45 -10.16 -21.21
CA ILE A 400 -7.98 -8.86 -21.64
C ILE A 400 -9.01 -9.12 -22.73
N GLU A 401 -10.26 -8.76 -22.47
CA GLU A 401 -11.38 -8.86 -23.40
C GLU A 401 -11.86 -7.47 -23.80
N PHE A 402 -12.30 -7.29 -25.04
CA PHE A 402 -12.90 -6.05 -25.50
C PHE A 402 -13.66 -6.26 -26.81
N TYR A 403 -14.66 -5.44 -27.06
CA TYR A 403 -15.24 -5.29 -28.39
C TYR A 403 -14.49 -4.18 -29.14
N ALA A 404 -14.14 -4.42 -30.39
CA ALA A 404 -13.55 -3.41 -31.26
C ALA A 404 -14.23 -3.38 -32.63
N LYS A 405 -14.47 -2.16 -33.12
CA LYS A 405 -14.92 -1.88 -34.47
C LYS A 405 -13.95 -0.93 -35.14
N ARG A 406 -13.29 -1.39 -36.20
CA ARG A 406 -12.23 -0.62 -36.86
C ARG A 406 -12.82 0.42 -37.81
N HIS A 407 -12.26 1.63 -37.80
CA HIS A 407 -12.65 2.67 -38.77
C HIS A 407 -12.13 2.37 -40.20
N ARG A 408 -10.96 1.73 -40.30
CA ARG A 408 -10.32 1.36 -41.58
C ARG A 408 -9.61 0.01 -41.46
N LEU A 409 -9.67 -0.77 -42.53
CA LEU A 409 -8.83 -1.95 -42.73
C LEU A 409 -7.44 -1.55 -43.26
N ASN A 410 -6.50 -2.47 -43.17
CA ASN A 410 -5.12 -2.37 -43.58
C ASN A 410 -4.38 -1.18 -42.93
N ASP A 411 -4.60 -1.00 -41.63
CA ASP A 411 -4.02 0.08 -40.84
C ASP A 411 -3.41 -0.49 -39.56
N LEU A 412 -2.10 -0.26 -39.38
CA LEU A 412 -1.33 -0.69 -38.21
C LEU A 412 -1.64 0.26 -37.04
N ASN A 413 -2.31 -0.26 -36.02
CA ASN A 413 -2.67 0.53 -34.85
C ASN A 413 -2.69 -0.30 -33.56
N ALA A 414 -2.54 0.38 -32.43
CA ALA A 414 -2.55 -0.22 -31.11
C ALA A 414 -3.80 0.22 -30.35
N ILE A 415 -4.43 -0.74 -29.69
CA ILE A 415 -5.65 -0.56 -28.90
C ILE A 415 -5.32 -0.59 -27.43
N ILE A 416 -4.58 -1.58 -26.96
CA ILE A 416 -4.26 -1.70 -25.53
C ILE A 416 -2.76 -1.76 -25.37
N GLY A 417 -2.23 -1.01 -24.40
CA GLY A 417 -0.81 -1.04 -24.12
C GLY A 417 -0.46 -0.73 -22.66
N GLN A 418 0.60 -1.36 -22.17
CA GLN A 418 1.15 -1.14 -20.82
C GLN A 418 2.65 -1.34 -20.85
N GLY A 419 3.44 -0.47 -20.22
CA GLY A 419 4.90 -0.58 -20.17
C GLY A 419 5.63 0.73 -20.48
N LYS A 420 6.96 0.64 -20.57
CA LYS A 420 7.88 1.79 -20.67
C LYS A 420 8.05 2.28 -22.11
N SER A 421 8.51 3.54 -22.24
CA SER A 421 8.88 4.22 -23.48
C SER A 421 10.09 3.64 -24.20
N SER A 422 10.04 2.37 -24.58
CA SER A 422 11.07 1.68 -25.33
C SER A 422 10.48 0.52 -26.16
N PRO A 423 11.03 0.23 -27.36
CA PRO A 423 10.56 -0.89 -28.18
C PRO A 423 10.72 -2.23 -27.45
N GLY A 424 9.68 -3.06 -27.47
CA GLY A 424 9.72 -4.38 -26.84
C GLY A 424 9.77 -4.34 -25.31
N GLU A 425 9.33 -3.25 -24.68
CA GLU A 425 9.37 -3.06 -23.22
C GLU A 425 7.95 -2.92 -22.63
N GLY A 426 7.09 -3.92 -22.88
CA GLY A 426 5.74 -3.96 -22.33
C GLY A 426 4.78 -4.93 -23.03
N LEU A 427 3.49 -4.63 -22.88
CA LEU A 427 2.34 -5.23 -23.52
C LEU A 427 1.83 -4.30 -24.62
N SER A 428 1.51 -4.85 -25.80
CA SER A 428 0.79 -4.14 -26.86
C SER A 428 -0.18 -5.07 -27.57
N ILE A 429 -1.44 -4.67 -27.70
CA ILE A 429 -2.49 -5.37 -28.44
C ILE A 429 -3.03 -4.42 -29.50
N GLY A 430 -3.19 -4.89 -30.73
CA GLY A 430 -3.68 -4.07 -31.82
C GLY A 430 -3.86 -4.83 -33.12
N PHE A 431 -3.93 -4.11 -34.23
CA PHE A 431 -4.09 -4.69 -35.57
C PHE A 431 -2.87 -4.39 -36.44
N THR A 432 -2.47 -5.37 -37.25
CA THR A 432 -1.50 -5.16 -38.32
C THR A 432 -2.12 -4.46 -39.54
N ASP A 433 -1.27 -4.00 -40.44
CA ASP A 433 -1.64 -3.53 -41.79
C ASP A 433 -2.19 -4.65 -42.71
N GLU A 434 -2.13 -5.90 -42.26
CA GLU A 434 -2.76 -7.08 -42.87
C GLU A 434 -4.01 -7.53 -42.08
N ASN A 435 -4.54 -6.68 -41.19
CA ASN A 435 -5.76 -6.91 -40.39
C ASN A 435 -5.68 -7.98 -39.29
N HIS A 436 -4.54 -8.63 -39.09
CA HIS A 436 -4.37 -9.60 -38.01
C HIS A 436 -4.33 -8.88 -36.65
N LEU A 437 -5.03 -9.42 -35.66
CA LEU A 437 -4.84 -8.96 -34.29
C LEU A 437 -3.47 -9.45 -33.81
N PHE A 438 -2.64 -8.55 -33.28
CA PHE A 438 -1.41 -8.91 -32.61
C PHE A 438 -1.56 -8.78 -31.08
N PHE A 439 -0.91 -9.68 -30.36
CA PHE A 439 -0.73 -9.67 -28.92
C PHE A 439 0.77 -9.79 -28.62
N ASP A 440 1.41 -8.63 -28.44
CA ASP A 440 2.85 -8.49 -28.22
C ASP A 440 3.17 -8.37 -26.74
N ILE A 441 4.14 -9.16 -26.30
CA ILE A 441 4.76 -9.05 -24.98
C ILE A 441 6.27 -9.02 -25.16
N TYR A 442 6.90 -7.94 -24.70
CA TYR A 442 8.33 -7.71 -24.76
C TYR A 442 8.95 -7.91 -26.16
N GLY A 443 8.25 -7.49 -27.22
CA GLY A 443 8.70 -7.61 -28.61
C GLY A 443 8.52 -8.99 -29.23
N ASN A 444 7.95 -9.94 -28.48
CA ASN A 444 7.50 -11.22 -29.02
C ASN A 444 6.02 -11.07 -29.41
N SER A 445 5.71 -11.02 -30.70
CA SER A 445 4.35 -10.82 -31.21
C SER A 445 3.67 -12.15 -31.57
N LEU A 446 2.52 -12.45 -30.95
CA LEU A 446 1.57 -13.46 -31.44
C LEU A 446 0.57 -12.78 -32.38
N LYS A 447 0.28 -13.35 -33.54
CA LYS A 447 -0.71 -12.82 -34.50
C LYS A 447 -1.83 -13.83 -34.73
N SER A 448 -3.07 -13.36 -34.91
CA SER A 448 -4.20 -14.21 -35.29
C SER A 448 -3.95 -14.92 -36.63
N THR A 449 -4.40 -16.16 -36.80
CA THR A 449 -4.20 -16.93 -38.06
C THR A 449 -5.14 -16.52 -39.18
N GLY A 450 -6.25 -15.85 -38.85
CA GLY A 450 -7.13 -15.14 -39.77
C GLY A 450 -7.38 -13.70 -39.31
N ALA A 451 -7.94 -12.88 -40.19
CA ALA A 451 -8.27 -11.49 -39.92
C ALA A 451 -9.67 -11.18 -40.45
N PRO A 452 -10.56 -10.56 -39.64
CA PRO A 452 -11.82 -10.07 -40.17
C PRO A 452 -11.58 -9.09 -41.32
N GLU A 453 -12.23 -9.35 -42.46
CA GLU A 453 -12.20 -8.48 -43.64
C GLU A 453 -13.34 -7.45 -43.64
N ASP A 454 -14.00 -7.29 -42.51
CA ASP A 454 -15.11 -6.38 -42.32
C ASP A 454 -14.82 -5.35 -41.21
N GLN A 455 -15.70 -4.36 -41.11
CA GLN A 455 -15.60 -3.26 -40.15
C GLN A 455 -16.74 -3.34 -39.13
N ASN A 456 -17.23 -4.55 -38.85
CA ASN A 456 -18.23 -4.77 -37.82
C ASN A 456 -17.55 -4.88 -36.45
N TRP A 457 -18.40 -5.00 -35.44
CA TRP A 457 -17.96 -5.29 -34.10
C TRP A 457 -17.49 -6.73 -34.00
N HIS A 458 -16.30 -6.92 -33.44
CA HIS A 458 -15.79 -8.23 -33.04
C HIS A 458 -15.40 -8.20 -31.58
N HIS A 459 -15.71 -9.29 -30.88
CA HIS A 459 -15.20 -9.55 -29.55
C HIS A 459 -13.79 -10.15 -29.66
N TRP A 460 -12.82 -9.56 -28.97
CA TRP A 460 -11.47 -10.06 -28.88
C TRP A 460 -11.14 -10.44 -27.44
N ALA A 461 -10.45 -11.56 -27.26
CA ALA A 461 -9.86 -11.91 -25.97
C ALA A 461 -8.39 -12.34 -26.14
N CYS A 462 -7.51 -11.69 -25.39
CA CYS A 462 -6.09 -12.03 -25.29
C CYS A 462 -5.82 -12.67 -23.94
N VAL A 463 -5.47 -13.95 -23.93
CA VAL A 463 -5.22 -14.73 -22.71
C VAL A 463 -3.73 -14.98 -22.57
N TYR A 464 -3.16 -14.64 -21.41
CA TYR A 464 -1.81 -15.02 -20.99
C TYR A 464 -1.93 -15.99 -19.83
N GLU A 465 -1.26 -17.14 -19.94
CA GLU A 465 -1.35 -18.25 -18.99
C GLU A 465 0.03 -18.72 -18.58
N THR A 466 0.22 -18.96 -17.28
CA THR A 466 1.44 -19.52 -16.70
C THR A 466 1.19 -20.94 -16.20
N ASP A 467 1.85 -21.91 -16.82
CA ASP A 467 1.80 -23.32 -16.42
C ASP A 467 2.97 -23.64 -15.46
N VAL A 468 2.59 -23.93 -14.22
CA VAL A 468 3.49 -24.28 -13.11
C VAL A 468 3.39 -25.75 -12.73
N SER A 469 2.72 -26.59 -13.52
CA SER A 469 2.49 -28.02 -13.22
C SER A 469 3.78 -28.81 -12.98
N ASN A 470 4.87 -28.41 -13.65
CA ASN A 470 6.19 -29.05 -13.57
C ASN A 470 7.24 -28.20 -12.85
N ILE A 471 6.83 -27.15 -12.13
CA ILE A 471 7.76 -26.26 -11.44
C ILE A 471 8.61 -27.02 -10.41
N SER A 472 9.92 -26.78 -10.41
CA SER A 472 10.84 -27.44 -9.47
C SER A 472 11.94 -26.49 -8.97
N THR A 473 12.57 -26.85 -7.86
CA THR A 473 13.75 -26.13 -7.35
C THR A 473 14.98 -26.47 -8.19
N PRO A 474 15.84 -25.50 -8.53
CA PRO A 474 17.12 -25.79 -9.19
C PRO A 474 17.93 -26.86 -8.45
N ALA A 475 18.58 -27.75 -9.19
CA ALA A 475 19.39 -28.83 -8.61
C ALA A 475 20.69 -28.32 -7.96
N ASP A 476 21.15 -27.13 -8.34
CA ASP A 476 22.32 -26.48 -7.75
C ASP A 476 21.94 -25.74 -6.46
N ARG A 477 22.64 -26.04 -5.36
CA ARG A 477 22.47 -25.41 -4.05
C ARG A 477 23.18 -24.05 -3.93
N SER A 478 23.87 -23.58 -4.97
CA SER A 478 24.53 -22.28 -4.99
C SER A 478 23.55 -21.10 -4.96
N GLU A 479 22.27 -21.33 -5.30
CA GLU A 479 21.25 -20.29 -5.38
C GLU A 479 20.06 -20.57 -4.45
N TYR A 480 19.71 -19.59 -3.61
CA TYR A 480 18.56 -19.64 -2.71
C TYR A 480 17.24 -19.43 -3.48
N ILE A 481 16.85 -20.37 -4.34
CA ILE A 481 15.57 -20.39 -5.05
C ILE A 481 14.73 -21.55 -4.56
N SER A 482 13.50 -21.24 -4.13
CA SER A 482 12.50 -22.18 -3.65
C SER A 482 11.23 -22.03 -4.46
N THR A 483 10.51 -23.14 -4.65
CA THR A 483 9.17 -23.16 -5.28
C THR A 483 8.06 -22.66 -4.36
N ASN A 484 8.37 -22.24 -3.14
CA ASN A 484 7.42 -21.61 -2.25
C ASN A 484 7.15 -20.17 -2.69
N SER A 485 5.88 -19.77 -2.67
CA SER A 485 5.49 -18.37 -2.84
C SER A 485 5.99 -17.52 -1.68
N PHE A 486 6.29 -16.26 -1.97
CA PHE A 486 6.65 -15.26 -0.96
C PHE A 486 6.05 -13.90 -1.33
N THR A 487 5.78 -13.08 -0.32
CA THR A 487 5.26 -11.73 -0.49
C THR A 487 6.35 -10.71 -0.17
N CYS A 488 6.38 -9.62 -0.93
CA CYS A 488 7.33 -8.53 -0.71
C CYS A 488 6.74 -7.19 -1.16
N ASP A 489 7.30 -6.09 -0.68
CA ASP A 489 6.88 -4.74 -1.07
C ASP A 489 7.26 -4.48 -2.53
N ASN A 490 6.28 -4.08 -3.34
CA ASN A 490 6.42 -3.90 -4.78
C ASN A 490 7.14 -2.58 -5.11
N THR A 491 8.44 -2.55 -4.84
CA THR A 491 9.33 -1.51 -5.34
C THR A 491 10.36 -2.13 -6.26
N SER A 492 10.65 -1.47 -7.38
CA SER A 492 11.61 -1.95 -8.39
C SER A 492 13.04 -2.09 -7.84
N SER A 493 13.34 -1.46 -6.71
CA SER A 493 14.61 -1.54 -5.99
C SER A 493 14.63 -2.65 -4.92
N ASN A 494 13.49 -3.29 -4.61
CA ASN A 494 13.42 -4.36 -3.63
C ASN A 494 14.05 -5.66 -4.16
N TYR A 495 15.27 -5.96 -3.70
CA TYR A 495 15.99 -7.18 -4.08
C TYR A 495 15.29 -8.45 -3.57
N GLN A 496 14.50 -8.38 -2.49
CA GLN A 496 13.73 -9.52 -1.99
C GLN A 496 12.64 -9.95 -2.99
N CYS A 497 12.14 -9.01 -3.80
CA CYS A 497 11.16 -9.30 -4.84
C CYS A 497 11.73 -9.90 -6.12
N ARG A 498 13.06 -9.93 -6.32
CA ARG A 498 13.68 -10.61 -7.47
C ARG A 498 13.08 -10.24 -8.84
N TRP A 499 12.74 -8.97 -9.06
CA TRP A 499 12.11 -8.46 -10.30
C TRP A 499 12.89 -8.76 -11.59
N LYS A 500 14.18 -9.09 -11.51
CA LYS A 500 15.08 -9.35 -12.65
C LYS A 500 15.47 -10.82 -12.79
N ASP A 501 14.89 -11.71 -11.99
CA ASP A 501 15.13 -13.15 -12.09
C ASP A 501 14.02 -13.74 -12.98
N ASP A 502 14.39 -14.22 -14.18
CA ASP A 502 13.50 -14.79 -15.20
C ASP A 502 12.84 -16.09 -14.76
N ARG A 503 13.36 -16.72 -13.70
CA ARG A 503 12.80 -17.89 -13.03
C ARG A 503 11.72 -17.52 -12.02
N CYS A 504 11.41 -16.23 -11.86
CA CYS A 504 10.40 -15.74 -10.94
C CYS A 504 9.27 -15.01 -11.69
N PHE A 505 8.03 -15.31 -11.33
CA PHE A 505 6.83 -14.67 -11.87
C PHE A 505 5.97 -14.09 -10.74
N THR A 506 5.01 -13.25 -11.12
CA THR A 506 4.08 -12.58 -10.20
C THR A 506 2.78 -13.36 -10.15
N GLU A 507 2.51 -14.08 -9.06
CA GLU A 507 1.22 -14.78 -8.89
C GLU A 507 0.07 -13.80 -8.69
N GLU A 508 0.31 -12.72 -7.96
CA GLU A 508 -0.74 -11.79 -7.53
C GLU A 508 -0.13 -10.45 -7.15
N PHE A 509 -0.79 -9.36 -7.54
CA PHE A 509 -0.56 -8.05 -6.93
C PHE A 509 -1.47 -7.93 -5.72
N ILE A 510 -0.86 -7.68 -4.55
CA ILE A 510 -1.56 -7.55 -3.29
C ILE A 510 -1.62 -6.06 -3.00
N GLY A 511 -2.82 -5.50 -3.09
CA GLY A 511 -3.02 -4.14 -2.63
C GLY A 511 -2.73 -4.02 -1.13
N ASP A 512 -2.15 -2.90 -0.74
CA ASP A 512 -1.92 -2.54 0.66
C ASP A 512 -2.01 -1.02 0.79
N TYR A 513 -2.03 -0.54 2.01
CA TYR A 513 -2.02 0.89 2.28
C TYR A 513 -0.60 1.44 2.20
N ASP A 514 -0.43 2.46 1.38
CA ASP A 514 0.74 3.34 1.42
C ASP A 514 0.44 4.59 2.25
N VAL A 515 1.50 5.25 2.72
CA VAL A 515 1.39 6.52 3.45
C VAL A 515 2.08 7.62 2.64
N LYS A 516 1.32 8.66 2.30
CA LYS A 516 1.83 9.89 1.68
C LYS A 516 1.24 11.09 2.42
N ASP A 517 2.09 12.01 2.85
CA ASP A 517 1.70 13.21 3.60
C ASP A 517 0.82 12.88 4.82
N ASP A 518 1.19 11.83 5.55
CA ASP A 518 0.45 11.24 6.68
C ASP A 518 -0.95 10.69 6.35
N ILE A 519 -1.38 10.68 5.09
CA ILE A 519 -2.66 10.10 4.64
C ILE A 519 -2.43 8.68 4.13
N ARG A 520 -3.25 7.74 4.59
CA ARG A 520 -3.29 6.39 4.04
C ARG A 520 -4.12 6.40 2.77
N TYR A 521 -3.57 5.90 1.69
CA TYR A 521 -4.31 5.62 0.48
C TYR A 521 -4.12 4.14 0.13
N TRP A 522 -5.17 3.54 -0.40
CA TRP A 522 -5.08 2.19 -0.93
C TRP A 522 -4.23 2.22 -2.19
N ASN A 523 -3.11 1.50 -2.17
CA ASN A 523 -2.32 1.26 -3.38
C ASN A 523 -2.58 -0.18 -3.84
N PRO A 524 -3.26 -0.38 -4.97
CA PRO A 524 -3.60 -1.72 -5.48
C PRO A 524 -2.37 -2.57 -5.84
N LEU A 525 -1.20 -1.94 -5.96
CA LEU A 525 0.07 -2.58 -6.32
C LEU A 525 1.10 -2.54 -5.20
N ALA A 526 0.73 -2.21 -3.96
CA ALA A 526 1.70 -1.98 -2.88
C ALA A 526 2.62 -3.19 -2.60
N LYS A 527 2.05 -4.40 -2.67
CA LYS A 527 2.75 -5.66 -2.47
C LYS A 527 2.58 -6.57 -3.66
N VAL A 528 3.49 -7.53 -3.75
CA VAL A 528 3.44 -8.56 -4.78
C VAL A 528 3.69 -9.91 -4.15
N LYS A 529 2.86 -10.90 -4.52
CA LYS A 529 3.12 -12.31 -4.26
C LYS A 529 3.83 -12.88 -5.47
N ARG A 530 5.02 -13.42 -5.23
CA ARG A 530 5.87 -14.00 -6.28
C ARG A 530 6.20 -15.43 -5.96
N ARG A 531 6.51 -16.16 -7.01
CA ARG A 531 6.97 -17.55 -6.92
C ARG A 531 8.09 -17.75 -7.92
N CYS A 532 9.06 -18.58 -7.54
CA CYS A 532 10.24 -18.85 -8.36
C CYS A 532 10.43 -20.34 -8.57
N GLY A 533 11.12 -20.72 -9.64
CA GLY A 533 11.47 -22.11 -9.92
C GLY A 533 11.96 -22.29 -11.36
N VAL A 534 12.30 -23.51 -11.71
CA VAL A 534 12.61 -23.88 -13.11
C VAL A 534 11.45 -24.70 -13.69
N ASN A 535 11.42 -24.81 -15.02
CA ASN A 535 10.36 -25.48 -15.79
C ASN A 535 8.98 -24.80 -15.71
N ILE A 536 8.97 -23.47 -15.56
CA ILE A 536 7.77 -22.67 -15.73
C ILE A 536 7.57 -22.46 -17.23
N LYS A 537 6.33 -22.63 -17.70
CA LYS A 537 5.97 -22.37 -19.09
C LYS A 537 4.97 -21.23 -19.16
N TYR A 538 5.08 -20.40 -20.19
CA TYR A 538 4.12 -19.35 -20.45
C TYR A 538 3.43 -19.63 -21.79
N SER A 539 2.17 -19.26 -21.93
CA SER A 539 1.46 -19.37 -23.20
C SER A 539 0.53 -18.18 -23.42
N ARG A 540 0.29 -17.87 -24.70
CA ARG A 540 -0.62 -16.81 -25.12
C ARG A 540 -1.62 -17.36 -26.11
N LYS A 541 -2.86 -16.89 -26.01
CA LYS A 541 -3.96 -17.25 -26.91
C LYS A 541 -4.71 -15.99 -27.34
N ILE A 542 -5.19 -15.98 -28.57
CA ILE A 542 -6.07 -14.94 -29.11
C ILE A 542 -7.38 -15.61 -29.52
N TYR A 543 -8.50 -15.04 -29.08
CA TYR A 543 -9.84 -15.44 -29.47
C TYR A 543 -10.54 -14.29 -30.21
N CYS A 544 -11.31 -14.63 -31.25
CA CYS A 544 -12.18 -13.71 -31.99
C CYS A 544 -13.61 -14.29 -31.94
N ASP A 545 -14.58 -13.52 -31.46
CA ASP A 545 -15.99 -13.92 -31.33
C ASP A 545 -16.18 -15.27 -30.60
N GLY A 546 -15.30 -15.55 -29.64
CA GLY A 546 -15.30 -16.78 -28.85
C GLY A 546 -14.53 -17.96 -29.47
N GLU A 547 -14.00 -17.82 -30.68
CA GLU A 547 -13.22 -18.85 -31.37
C GLU A 547 -11.71 -18.64 -31.22
N LEU A 548 -10.95 -19.71 -30.94
CA LEU A 548 -9.49 -19.65 -30.83
C LEU A 548 -8.86 -19.42 -32.20
N VAL A 549 -8.22 -18.27 -32.41
CA VAL A 549 -7.60 -17.88 -33.68
C VAL A 549 -6.08 -17.88 -33.67
N ALA A 550 -5.43 -17.92 -32.50
CA ALA A 550 -3.99 -18.15 -32.39
C ALA A 550 -3.58 -18.64 -30.99
N SER A 551 -2.48 -19.38 -30.93
CA SER A 551 -1.84 -19.82 -29.68
C SER A 551 -0.34 -19.97 -29.87
N ALA A 552 0.44 -19.61 -28.86
CA ALA A 552 1.89 -19.85 -28.84
C ALA A 552 2.41 -20.00 -27.41
N GLU A 553 3.44 -20.83 -27.23
CA GLU A 553 4.24 -20.83 -26.00
C GLU A 553 5.16 -19.59 -25.97
N SER A 554 5.57 -19.18 -24.78
CA SER A 554 6.51 -18.11 -24.52
C SER A 554 7.48 -18.54 -23.42
N ASP A 555 8.72 -18.11 -23.54
CA ASP A 555 9.76 -18.33 -22.53
C ASP A 555 9.86 -17.15 -21.54
N MET A 556 9.01 -16.13 -21.67
CA MET A 556 9.11 -14.88 -20.90
C MET A 556 7.91 -14.68 -19.98
N SER A 557 8.18 -14.43 -18.70
CA SER A 557 7.17 -13.98 -17.75
C SER A 557 6.72 -12.55 -18.06
N TYR A 558 5.42 -12.30 -17.97
CA TYR A 558 4.92 -10.92 -17.92
C TYR A 558 5.16 -10.35 -16.53
N ILE A 559 5.85 -9.21 -16.47
CA ILE A 559 6.13 -8.47 -15.23
C ILE A 559 5.79 -6.98 -15.38
N GLY A 560 5.04 -6.65 -16.42
CA GLY A 560 4.66 -5.28 -16.71
C GLY A 560 3.71 -4.75 -15.65
N GLN A 561 3.95 -3.51 -15.24
CA GLN A 561 3.12 -2.77 -14.29
C GLN A 561 3.08 -1.31 -14.70
N GLY A 562 2.18 -0.57 -14.07
CA GLY A 562 1.96 0.84 -14.36
C GLY A 562 0.66 1.03 -15.11
N LYS A 563 0.51 2.20 -15.71
CA LYS A 563 -0.77 2.57 -16.32
C LYS A 563 -1.01 1.76 -17.58
N LEU A 564 -2.20 1.16 -17.66
CA LEU A 564 -2.71 0.56 -18.88
C LEU A 564 -3.45 1.63 -19.69
N ARG A 565 -3.20 1.65 -20.99
CA ARG A 565 -3.79 2.60 -21.95
C ARG A 565 -4.71 1.87 -22.91
N ILE A 566 -5.80 2.54 -23.29
CA ILE A 566 -6.77 2.11 -24.30
C ILE A 566 -6.80 3.17 -25.41
N GLY A 567 -6.77 2.76 -26.67
CA GLY A 567 -6.59 3.61 -27.85
C GLY A 567 -5.13 3.84 -28.25
N LYS A 568 -4.15 3.32 -27.51
CA LYS A 568 -2.72 3.52 -27.79
C LYS A 568 -1.84 2.45 -27.16
N THR A 569 -0.59 2.40 -27.59
CA THR A 569 0.50 1.68 -26.89
C THR A 569 0.74 2.26 -25.49
N GLY A 570 1.58 1.57 -24.70
CA GLY A 570 2.07 2.06 -23.40
C GLY A 570 2.89 3.35 -23.53
N GLU A 571 3.73 3.67 -22.55
CA GLU A 571 4.68 4.77 -22.77
C GLU A 571 5.56 4.42 -23.97
N GLY A 572 5.60 5.26 -25.00
CA GLY A 572 6.64 5.35 -26.02
C GLY A 572 6.82 4.28 -27.11
N TYR A 573 5.75 3.71 -27.68
CA TYR A 573 5.85 3.33 -29.10
C TYR A 573 5.29 4.44 -29.99
N ILE A 574 6.17 5.12 -30.72
CA ILE A 574 5.86 6.28 -31.57
C ILE A 574 5.57 5.85 -33.02
N GLN A 575 5.86 4.59 -33.41
CA GLN A 575 5.67 4.13 -34.80
C GLN A 575 4.34 3.40 -35.07
N THR A 576 3.59 3.00 -34.04
CA THR A 576 2.25 2.40 -34.17
C THR A 576 1.31 3.53 -33.84
N LEU A 577 0.47 3.87 -34.80
CA LEU A 577 -0.54 4.89 -34.64
C LEU A 577 -1.54 4.46 -33.54
N GLY A 578 -2.15 5.42 -32.86
CA GLY A 578 -3.25 5.10 -31.96
C GLY A 578 -4.41 4.46 -32.72
N PHE A 579 -5.28 3.78 -31.99
CA PHE A 579 -6.44 3.13 -32.56
C PHE A 579 -7.38 4.12 -33.24
N LYS A 580 -7.90 3.74 -34.40
CA LYS A 580 -8.94 4.47 -35.13
C LYS A 580 -10.16 3.59 -35.26
N GLY A 581 -11.21 3.90 -34.51
CA GLY A 581 -12.38 3.05 -34.43
C GLY A 581 -13.17 3.26 -33.16
N GLN A 582 -13.95 2.26 -32.79
CA GLN A 582 -14.75 2.24 -31.58
C GLN A 582 -14.37 1.04 -30.72
N VAL A 583 -14.37 1.23 -29.41
CA VAL A 583 -14.11 0.17 -28.41
C VAL A 583 -15.24 0.17 -27.40
N ASP A 584 -15.62 -1.02 -26.96
CA ASP A 584 -16.62 -1.21 -25.91
C ASP A 584 -16.25 -2.40 -25.01
N GLU A 585 -16.84 -2.45 -23.80
CA GLU A 585 -16.80 -3.59 -22.88
C GLU A 585 -15.38 -4.12 -22.60
N VAL A 586 -14.42 -3.23 -22.30
CA VAL A 586 -13.05 -3.64 -21.98
C VAL A 586 -13.02 -4.28 -20.60
N ARG A 587 -12.61 -5.54 -20.52
CA ARG A 587 -12.56 -6.35 -19.30
C ARG A 587 -11.14 -6.85 -19.10
N ILE A 588 -10.64 -6.71 -17.88
CA ILE A 588 -9.28 -7.15 -17.52
C ILE A 588 -9.43 -8.09 -16.34
N TRP A 589 -8.99 -9.33 -16.50
CA TRP A 589 -9.09 -10.38 -15.51
C TRP A 589 -7.71 -10.80 -15.02
N SER A 590 -7.58 -11.15 -13.73
CA SER A 590 -6.40 -11.78 -13.12
C SER A 590 -6.40 -13.31 -13.26
N GLU A 591 -7.08 -13.83 -14.29
CA GLU A 591 -7.14 -15.25 -14.58
C GLU A 591 -7.02 -15.50 -16.08
N ALA A 592 -6.46 -16.65 -16.44
CA ALA A 592 -6.45 -17.15 -17.81
C ALA A 592 -7.79 -17.82 -18.09
N LYS A 593 -8.71 -17.12 -18.77
CA LYS A 593 -10.03 -17.66 -19.08
C LYS A 593 -9.96 -18.75 -20.14
N THR A 594 -10.76 -19.79 -19.94
CA THR A 594 -11.01 -20.83 -20.94
C THR A 594 -11.93 -20.31 -22.05
N GLN A 595 -11.87 -20.92 -23.22
CA GLN A 595 -12.76 -20.59 -24.33
C GLN A 595 -14.25 -20.61 -23.92
N SER A 596 -14.67 -21.63 -23.17
CA SER A 596 -16.05 -21.74 -22.70
C SER A 596 -16.47 -20.59 -21.79
N GLN A 597 -15.58 -20.10 -20.92
CA GLN A 597 -15.86 -18.94 -20.07
C GLN A 597 -15.98 -17.65 -20.90
N ILE A 598 -15.13 -17.48 -21.92
CA ILE A 598 -15.15 -16.34 -22.85
C ILE A 598 -16.48 -16.32 -23.61
N THR A 599 -16.83 -17.42 -24.28
CA THR A 599 -18.10 -17.53 -25.04
C THR A 599 -19.33 -17.32 -24.15
N ALA A 600 -19.28 -17.79 -22.90
CA ALA A 600 -20.41 -17.66 -21.97
C ALA A 600 -20.62 -16.23 -21.45
N ASN A 601 -19.60 -15.37 -21.51
CA ASN A 601 -19.62 -14.04 -20.90
C ASN A 601 -19.53 -12.90 -21.91
N MET A 602 -19.02 -13.11 -23.13
CA MET A 602 -18.82 -12.03 -24.10
C MET A 602 -20.11 -11.25 -24.40
N SER A 603 -21.26 -11.93 -24.46
CA SER A 603 -22.58 -11.33 -24.73
C SER A 603 -23.34 -10.83 -23.49
N LYS A 604 -22.71 -10.79 -22.31
CA LYS A 604 -23.33 -10.33 -21.06
C LYS A 604 -22.62 -9.09 -20.52
N SER A 605 -23.39 -8.09 -20.11
CA SER A 605 -22.84 -7.02 -19.27
C SER A 605 -22.48 -7.56 -17.89
N LEU A 606 -21.39 -7.07 -17.34
CA LEU A 606 -20.90 -7.47 -16.01
C LEU A 606 -21.41 -6.51 -14.94
N SER A 607 -21.47 -6.99 -13.72
CA SER A 607 -21.76 -6.17 -12.53
C SER A 607 -20.56 -5.35 -12.06
N GLY A 608 -19.34 -5.75 -12.45
CA GLY A 608 -18.08 -5.17 -12.00
C GLY A 608 -17.52 -5.80 -10.71
N ASN A 609 -18.26 -6.69 -10.07
CA ASN A 609 -17.88 -7.36 -8.82
C ASN A 609 -17.50 -8.84 -9.00
N GLU A 610 -17.32 -9.29 -10.24
CA GLU A 610 -16.96 -10.65 -10.56
C GLU A 610 -15.59 -11.01 -9.95
N SER A 611 -15.46 -12.23 -9.43
CA SER A 611 -14.19 -12.75 -8.95
C SER A 611 -13.12 -12.67 -10.05
N ASN A 612 -11.90 -12.28 -9.67
CA ASN A 612 -10.76 -12.11 -10.57
C ASN A 612 -10.92 -11.04 -11.65
N LEU A 613 -11.94 -10.17 -11.59
CA LEU A 613 -12.05 -9.00 -12.46
C LEU A 613 -11.21 -7.86 -11.87
N LEU A 614 -10.13 -7.50 -12.55
CA LEU A 614 -9.22 -6.41 -12.13
C LEU A 614 -9.76 -5.04 -12.53
N ALA A 615 -10.33 -4.93 -13.72
CA ALA A 615 -10.93 -3.70 -14.22
C ALA A 615 -12.02 -4.01 -15.25
N TYR A 616 -13.04 -3.17 -15.29
CA TYR A 616 -14.12 -3.25 -16.27
C TYR A 616 -14.53 -1.85 -16.70
N PHE A 617 -14.42 -1.61 -18.01
CA PHE A 617 -14.79 -0.37 -18.65
C PHE A 617 -15.95 -0.67 -19.61
N PRO A 618 -17.21 -0.52 -19.15
CA PRO A 618 -18.40 -0.74 -19.98
C PRO A 618 -18.63 0.34 -21.04
N MET A 619 -17.82 1.42 -21.05
CA MET A 619 -17.81 2.53 -22.03
C MET A 619 -19.19 3.14 -22.37
N ASP A 620 -20.15 3.03 -21.45
CA ASP A 620 -21.55 3.39 -21.62
C ASP A 620 -21.95 4.68 -20.89
N ARG A 621 -20.98 5.37 -20.29
CA ARG A 621 -21.19 6.58 -19.47
C ARG A 621 -20.35 7.75 -19.98
N ILE A 622 -20.97 8.92 -20.08
CA ILE A 622 -20.31 10.18 -20.48
C ILE A 622 -19.98 10.98 -19.22
N GLY A 623 -18.76 11.51 -19.14
CA GLY A 623 -18.38 12.52 -18.14
C GLY A 623 -17.75 12.00 -16.84
N SER A 624 -17.69 10.68 -16.61
CA SER A 624 -16.95 10.11 -15.47
C SER A 624 -15.45 10.07 -15.73
N SER A 625 -14.65 10.57 -14.79
CA SER A 625 -13.29 10.04 -14.60
C SER A 625 -13.45 8.59 -14.15
N PHE A 626 -13.05 7.64 -15.00
CA PHE A 626 -13.20 6.20 -14.76
C PHE A 626 -12.36 5.72 -13.58
#